data_AF-A0AA37WKX1-F1
#
_entry.id   AF-A0AA37WKX1-F1
#
_cell.length_a   1.000
_cell.length_b   1.000
_cell.length_c   1.000
_cell.angle_alpha   90.00
_cell.angle_beta   90.00
_cell.angle_gamma   90.00
#
_symmetry.space_group_name_H-M   'P 1'
#
loop_
_entity.id
_entity.type
_entity.pdbx_description
1 polymer ?
#
loop_
_entity_poly.entity_id
_entity_poly.type
_entity_poly.pdbx_seq_one_letter_code
_entity_poly.pdbx_strand_id
1 'polypeptide(L)'
;MCDIKDFRALVKKDRLEAFKKYKLDFNSMDFDIFGNEDVKPYEVSIDWKFSQPNIIKMYKREGEKAKNIYYLPWKRRGVTSVTLDNDSPEFFVTSHFSGCRFTINYHDNEGKKVTVMHVAGDTEGGQKIEGTKERDQLEEGIEVDNTLKKRRLSIGDLKQLGQKTRDYMEAREIQFNTVYYQKEARLFGCRTEAGSWEFVVQNISNDGKLLEPFIMKHTDVFPSQQ
;
A
#
# COMPACT_ATOMS: atom_id res chain seq x y z
N MET A 1 -3.52 -28.17 10.09
CA MET A 1 -3.24 -26.83 10.68
C MET A 1 -2.71 -25.95 9.56
N CYS A 2 -3.14 -24.70 9.43
CA CYS A 2 -2.52 -23.77 8.48
C CYS A 2 -1.12 -23.41 8.98
N ASP A 3 -0.10 -23.57 8.13
CA ASP A 3 1.29 -23.16 8.42
C ASP A 3 1.65 -21.90 7.61
N ILE A 4 2.59 -21.10 8.12
CA ILE A 4 3.15 -19.92 7.44
C ILE A 4 3.82 -20.36 6.14
N LYS A 5 4.33 -21.60 6.07
CA LYS A 5 4.83 -22.19 4.83
C LYS A 5 3.73 -22.30 3.78
N ASP A 6 2.52 -22.69 4.14
CA ASP A 6 1.38 -22.77 3.21
C ASP A 6 1.01 -21.38 2.68
N PHE A 7 0.97 -20.38 3.57
CA PHE A 7 0.74 -18.99 3.16
C PHE A 7 1.81 -18.52 2.18
N ARG A 8 3.10 -18.71 2.49
CA ARG A 8 4.21 -18.30 1.61
C ARG A 8 4.18 -19.02 0.26
N ALA A 9 3.89 -20.31 0.26
CA ALA A 9 3.74 -21.08 -0.98
C ALA A 9 2.56 -20.56 -1.82
N LEU A 10 1.44 -20.24 -1.17
CA LEU A 10 0.27 -19.68 -1.85
C LEU A 10 0.55 -18.28 -2.39
N VAL A 11 1.26 -17.41 -1.65
CA VAL A 11 1.68 -16.09 -2.16
C VAL A 11 2.53 -16.23 -3.44
N LYS A 12 3.39 -17.25 -3.54
CA LYS A 12 4.19 -17.47 -4.77
C LYS A 12 3.34 -17.96 -5.94
N LYS A 13 2.37 -18.85 -5.66
CA LYS A 13 1.53 -19.49 -6.67
C LYS A 13 0.37 -18.60 -7.14
N ASP A 14 -0.37 -18.03 -6.19
CA ASP A 14 -1.57 -17.22 -6.40
C ASP A 14 -1.73 -16.24 -5.23
N ARG A 15 -1.17 -15.04 -5.41
CA ARG A 15 -1.22 -13.97 -4.41
C ARG A 15 -2.64 -13.59 -4.07
N LEU A 16 -3.50 -13.43 -5.07
CA LEU A 16 -4.85 -12.96 -4.83
C LEU A 16 -5.61 -13.96 -3.96
N GLU A 17 -5.48 -15.25 -4.26
CA GLU A 17 -6.05 -16.32 -3.42
C GLU A 17 -5.43 -16.36 -2.02
N ALA A 18 -4.11 -16.13 -1.90
CA ALA A 18 -3.46 -16.01 -0.59
C ALA A 18 -4.09 -14.91 0.27
N PHE A 19 -4.32 -13.73 -0.31
CA PHE A 19 -4.87 -12.57 0.39
C PHE A 19 -6.40 -12.59 0.52
N LYS A 20 -7.11 -13.44 -0.24
CA LYS A 20 -8.52 -13.79 0.02
C LYS A 20 -8.63 -14.72 1.22
N LYS A 21 -7.75 -15.72 1.26
CA LYS A 21 -7.76 -16.76 2.29
C LYS A 21 -7.20 -16.27 3.62
N TYR A 22 -6.17 -15.41 3.61
CA TYR A 22 -5.44 -14.99 4.81
C TYR A 22 -5.51 -13.48 5.04
N LYS A 23 -5.88 -13.07 6.26
CA LYS A 23 -5.78 -11.69 6.73
C LYS A 23 -4.38 -11.43 7.26
N LEU A 24 -3.65 -10.48 6.66
CA LEU A 24 -2.46 -9.95 7.30
C LEU A 24 -2.85 -8.84 8.27
N ASP A 25 -2.42 -9.01 9.50
CA ASP A 25 -2.62 -8.04 10.57
C ASP A 25 -1.29 -7.72 11.23
N PHE A 26 -1.11 -6.47 11.59
CA PHE A 26 0.02 -5.96 12.34
C PHE A 26 -0.37 -4.64 12.94
N ASN A 27 0.14 -4.40 14.14
CA ASN A 27 -0.05 -3.15 14.82
C ASN A 27 0.92 -2.13 14.22
N SER A 28 0.46 -1.30 13.29
CA SER A 28 1.33 -0.30 12.66
C SER A 28 1.93 0.64 13.70
N MET A 29 1.31 0.83 14.86
CA MET A 29 1.88 1.64 15.93
C MET A 29 3.19 1.07 16.49
N ASP A 30 3.39 -0.26 16.45
CA ASP A 30 4.65 -0.88 16.90
C ASP A 30 5.78 -0.70 15.87
N PHE A 31 5.42 -0.34 14.63
CA PHE A 31 6.35 -0.14 13.52
C PHE A 31 6.54 1.36 13.19
N ASP A 32 5.55 2.18 13.45
CA ASP A 32 5.59 3.62 13.28
C ASP A 32 6.41 4.24 14.42
N ILE A 33 7.47 4.96 14.04
CA ILE A 33 8.32 5.68 14.99
C ILE A 33 7.65 7.03 15.23
N PHE A 34 6.71 7.08 16.18
CA PHE A 34 6.02 8.32 16.53
C PHE A 34 6.96 9.34 17.18
N GLY A 35 6.77 10.61 16.85
CA GLY A 35 7.41 11.74 17.54
C GLY A 35 8.72 12.23 16.92
N ASN A 36 9.14 11.70 15.78
CA ASN A 36 10.32 12.19 15.06
C ASN A 36 9.90 12.83 13.72
N GLU A 37 10.39 14.03 13.40
CA GLU A 37 10.13 14.68 12.11
C GLU A 37 10.82 13.93 10.94
N ASP A 38 11.88 13.19 11.28
CA ASP A 38 12.68 12.35 10.39
C ASP A 38 12.17 10.90 10.33
N VAL A 39 10.88 10.73 10.09
CA VAL A 39 10.33 9.41 9.78
C VAL A 39 10.89 8.93 8.44
N LYS A 40 11.72 7.88 8.47
CA LYS A 40 12.35 7.29 7.28
C LYS A 40 11.93 5.84 7.06
N PRO A 41 11.80 5.40 5.80
CA PRO A 41 11.68 3.99 5.46
C PRO A 41 12.85 3.18 6.03
N TYR A 42 12.59 1.94 6.45
CA TYR A 42 13.66 1.07 6.96
C TYR A 42 13.38 -0.41 6.71
N GLU A 43 14.45 -1.17 6.57
CA GLU A 43 14.38 -2.63 6.54
C GLU A 43 14.30 -3.21 7.94
N VAL A 44 13.49 -4.26 8.12
CA VAL A 44 13.27 -4.91 9.41
C VAL A 44 13.07 -6.41 9.24
N SER A 45 13.27 -7.18 10.31
CA SER A 45 12.86 -8.58 10.36
C SER A 45 11.47 -8.68 10.98
N ILE A 46 10.58 -9.40 10.32
CA ILE A 46 9.23 -9.68 10.84
C ILE A 46 9.05 -11.16 11.12
N ASP A 47 8.48 -11.45 12.29
CA ASP A 47 7.92 -12.75 12.66
C ASP A 47 6.44 -12.83 12.32
N TRP A 48 6.04 -13.96 11.75
CA TRP A 48 4.68 -14.22 11.29
C TRP A 48 4.09 -15.33 12.14
N LYS A 49 2.96 -15.07 12.79
CA LYS A 49 2.28 -16.06 13.64
C LYS A 49 0.79 -16.06 13.35
N PHE A 50 0.20 -17.25 13.25
CA PHE A 50 -1.26 -17.34 13.24
C PHE A 50 -1.80 -16.95 14.61
N SER A 51 -2.69 -15.95 14.65
CA SER A 51 -3.44 -15.65 15.87
C SER A 51 -4.79 -16.36 15.89
N GLN A 52 -5.35 -16.63 14.72
CA GLN A 52 -6.60 -17.37 14.50
C GLN A 52 -6.46 -18.16 13.18
N PRO A 53 -7.35 -19.13 12.89
CA PRO A 53 -7.45 -19.67 11.54
C PRO A 53 -7.54 -18.51 10.55
N ASN A 54 -6.66 -18.51 9.55
CA ASN A 54 -6.59 -17.50 8.50
C ASN A 54 -6.16 -16.07 8.90
N ILE A 55 -5.84 -15.78 10.16
CA ILE A 55 -5.30 -14.46 10.56
C ILE A 55 -3.83 -14.60 10.92
N ILE A 56 -2.97 -13.93 10.16
CA ILE A 56 -1.53 -13.90 10.37
C ILE A 56 -1.14 -12.55 10.96
N LYS A 57 -0.63 -12.57 12.19
CA LYS A 57 -0.06 -11.41 12.85
C LYS A 57 1.43 -11.29 12.55
N MET A 58 1.86 -10.09 12.20
CA MET A 58 3.25 -9.72 11.97
C MET A 58 3.78 -8.94 13.17
N TYR A 59 4.94 -9.36 13.67
CA TYR A 59 5.61 -8.76 14.81
C TYR A 59 7.01 -8.33 14.40
N LYS A 60 7.40 -7.11 14.80
CA LYS A 60 8.78 -6.67 14.69
C LYS A 60 9.67 -7.59 15.53
N ARG A 61 10.72 -8.13 14.92
CA ARG A 61 11.76 -8.89 15.62
C ARG A 61 13.00 -8.02 15.72
N GLU A 62 13.53 -7.87 16.93
CA GLU A 62 14.81 -7.20 17.17
C GLU A 62 15.97 -8.20 17.05
N GLY A 63 17.11 -7.75 16.51
CA GLY A 63 18.35 -8.54 16.37
C GLY A 63 18.97 -8.54 14.96
N GLU A 64 20.18 -9.10 14.82
CA GLU A 64 21.05 -9.05 13.62
C GLU A 64 20.66 -10.02 12.47
N LYS A 65 19.47 -10.62 12.50
CA LYS A 65 19.07 -11.54 11.41
C LYS A 65 18.83 -10.78 10.10
N ALA A 66 18.94 -11.50 8.98
CA ALA A 66 18.63 -10.97 7.65
C ALA A 66 17.25 -10.29 7.67
N LYS A 67 17.26 -8.99 7.35
CA LYS A 67 16.06 -8.18 7.23
C LYS A 67 15.29 -8.67 6.02
N ASN A 68 14.03 -9.04 6.22
CA ASN A 68 13.26 -9.78 5.22
C ASN A 68 12.09 -8.97 4.65
N ILE A 69 11.96 -7.72 5.08
CA ILE A 69 10.92 -6.82 4.61
C ILE A 69 11.38 -5.37 4.70
N TYR A 70 10.88 -4.58 3.77
CA TYR A 70 10.96 -3.14 3.82
C TYR A 70 9.68 -2.56 4.47
N TYR A 71 9.81 -1.73 5.49
CA TYR A 71 8.69 -1.00 6.11
C TYR A 71 8.69 0.47 5.70
N LEU A 72 7.54 0.96 5.24
CA LEU A 72 7.30 2.36 4.95
C LEU A 72 6.35 2.98 5.99
N PRO A 73 6.88 3.72 6.98
CA PRO A 73 6.08 4.31 8.05
C PRO A 73 5.21 5.47 7.58
N TRP A 74 4.23 5.86 8.39
CA TRP A 74 3.38 7.03 8.13
C TRP A 74 4.04 8.29 8.71
N LYS A 75 4.01 9.38 7.95
CA LYS A 75 4.50 10.69 8.38
C LYS A 75 3.37 11.70 8.41
N ARG A 76 3.12 12.27 9.58
CA ARG A 76 2.11 13.33 9.80
C ARG A 76 2.27 14.46 8.79
N ARG A 77 1.18 14.83 8.09
CA ARG A 77 1.14 15.94 7.11
C ARG A 77 2.25 15.88 6.04
N GLY A 78 2.75 14.69 5.74
CA GLY A 78 3.90 14.52 4.88
C GLY A 78 3.79 13.30 4.00
N VAL A 79 4.92 12.97 3.41
CA VAL A 79 5.10 11.81 2.57
C VAL A 79 6.38 11.10 2.98
N THR A 80 6.32 9.78 2.99
CA THR A 80 7.49 8.92 3.03
C THR A 80 7.56 8.15 1.74
N SER A 81 8.76 7.96 1.19
CA SER A 81 8.96 7.23 -0.05
C SER A 81 10.14 6.28 0.04
N VAL A 82 10.08 5.18 -0.71
CA VAL A 82 11.21 4.27 -0.89
C VAL A 82 11.20 3.72 -2.31
N THR A 83 12.38 3.61 -2.92
CA THR A 83 12.58 2.88 -4.18
C THR A 83 12.87 1.41 -3.87
N LEU A 84 12.05 0.53 -4.44
CA LEU A 84 12.15 -0.92 -4.34
C LEU A 84 12.66 -1.48 -5.66
N ASP A 85 13.63 -2.39 -5.58
CA ASP A 85 14.33 -3.00 -6.72
C ASP A 85 14.77 -4.45 -6.43
N ASN A 86 15.75 -4.97 -7.17
CA ASN A 86 16.27 -6.33 -6.99
C ASN A 86 17.13 -6.49 -5.74
N ASP A 87 17.70 -5.41 -5.20
CA ASP A 87 18.53 -5.44 -4.00
C ASP A 87 17.68 -5.28 -2.73
N SER A 88 16.46 -4.78 -2.89
CA SER A 88 15.47 -4.68 -1.81
C SER A 88 15.02 -6.05 -1.27
N PRO A 89 14.54 -6.15 -0.02
CA PRO A 89 13.93 -7.37 0.52
C PRO A 89 12.74 -7.86 -0.32
N GLU A 90 12.39 -9.16 -0.24
CA GLU A 90 11.32 -9.76 -1.07
C GLU A 90 9.91 -9.20 -0.76
N PHE A 91 9.72 -8.65 0.44
CA PHE A 91 8.45 -8.14 0.91
C PHE A 91 8.51 -6.65 1.24
N PHE A 92 7.36 -6.01 1.14
CA PHE A 92 7.14 -4.61 1.51
C PHE A 92 5.81 -4.49 2.28
N VAL A 93 5.81 -3.72 3.37
CA VAL A 93 4.57 -3.26 4.02
C VAL A 93 4.70 -1.79 4.40
N THR A 94 3.55 -1.17 4.60
CA THR A 94 3.45 0.23 5.02
C THR A 94 2.34 0.37 6.05
N SER A 95 2.39 1.45 6.84
CA SER A 95 1.37 1.76 7.84
C SER A 95 -0.04 1.69 7.29
N HIS A 96 -1.00 1.55 8.21
CA HIS A 96 -2.40 1.45 7.86
C HIS A 96 -2.89 2.69 7.10
N PHE A 97 -3.64 2.48 6.01
CA PHE A 97 -4.26 3.58 5.27
C PHE A 97 -5.64 3.91 5.85
N SER A 98 -5.74 5.04 6.52
CA SER A 98 -7.02 5.66 6.91
C SER A 98 -7.02 7.11 6.45
N GLY A 99 -7.65 7.39 5.31
CA GLY A 99 -7.60 8.71 4.66
C GLY A 99 -6.32 9.01 3.87
N CYS A 100 -5.33 8.10 3.89
CA CYS A 100 -4.04 8.28 3.24
C CYS A 100 -4.09 7.95 1.74
N ARG A 101 -3.02 8.27 1.02
CA ARG A 101 -2.82 7.86 -0.37
C ARG A 101 -1.53 7.06 -0.51
N PHE A 102 -1.59 5.99 -1.28
CA PHE A 102 -0.42 5.26 -1.75
C PHE A 102 -0.16 5.58 -3.21
N THR A 103 1.09 5.88 -3.56
CA THR A 103 1.50 6.11 -4.95
C THR A 103 2.60 5.13 -5.33
N ILE A 104 2.54 4.60 -6.55
CA ILE A 104 3.56 3.76 -7.17
C ILE A 104 4.03 4.47 -8.44
N ASN A 105 5.31 4.80 -8.50
CA ASN A 105 6.01 5.24 -9.69
C ASN A 105 6.83 4.07 -10.23
N TYR A 106 6.52 3.61 -11.44
CA TYR A 106 7.26 2.57 -12.13
C TYR A 106 8.36 3.20 -12.97
N HIS A 107 9.58 2.71 -12.82
CA HIS A 107 10.77 3.22 -13.48
C HIS A 107 11.21 2.37 -14.69
N ASP A 108 10.59 1.21 -14.86
CA ASP A 108 10.75 0.33 -16.01
C ASP A 108 9.40 -0.29 -16.40
N ASN A 109 9.32 -0.85 -17.61
CA ASN A 109 8.10 -1.46 -18.15
C ASN A 109 7.76 -2.82 -17.52
N GLU A 110 8.70 -3.44 -16.80
CA GLU A 110 8.53 -4.76 -16.20
C GLU A 110 8.08 -4.66 -14.72
N GLY A 111 8.11 -3.46 -14.15
CA GLY A 111 7.87 -3.19 -12.73
C GLY A 111 8.94 -3.73 -11.80
N LYS A 112 10.19 -3.89 -12.27
CA LYS A 112 11.30 -4.40 -11.44
C LYS A 112 11.86 -3.34 -10.49
N LYS A 113 11.79 -2.07 -10.88
CA LYS A 113 12.13 -0.91 -10.07
C LYS A 113 10.94 0.02 -9.93
N VAL A 114 10.51 0.26 -8.68
CA VAL A 114 9.36 1.11 -8.36
C VAL A 114 9.67 2.02 -7.18
N THR A 115 9.26 3.29 -7.23
CA THR A 115 9.21 4.15 -6.04
C THR A 115 7.80 4.17 -5.50
N VAL A 116 7.65 3.74 -4.25
CA VAL A 116 6.39 3.75 -3.54
C VAL A 116 6.35 4.88 -2.52
N MET A 117 5.18 5.47 -2.34
CA MET A 117 4.97 6.60 -1.44
C MET A 117 3.76 6.35 -0.56
N HIS A 118 3.90 6.65 0.73
CA HIS A 118 2.78 6.78 1.66
C HIS A 118 2.60 8.28 1.93
N VAL A 119 1.51 8.83 1.41
CA VAL A 119 1.12 10.24 1.56
C VAL A 119 0.03 10.35 2.62
N ALA A 120 0.23 11.23 3.59
CA ALA A 120 -0.69 11.37 4.70
C ALA A 120 -2.06 11.88 4.29
N GLY A 121 -3.10 11.44 5.01
CA GLY A 121 -4.47 11.92 4.86
C GLY A 121 -4.85 13.10 5.75
N ASP A 122 -3.99 13.45 6.72
CA ASP A 122 -4.23 14.49 7.72
C ASP A 122 -3.69 15.86 7.28
N THR A 123 -3.71 16.12 5.97
CA THR A 123 -3.39 17.43 5.40
C THR A 123 -4.41 18.49 5.84
N GLU A 124 -4.17 19.77 5.56
CA GLU A 124 -5.07 20.85 5.99
C GLU A 124 -6.47 20.71 5.38
N GLY A 125 -6.54 20.34 4.11
CA GLY A 125 -7.78 19.96 3.41
C GLY A 125 -8.34 18.58 3.80
N GLY A 126 -7.64 17.83 4.66
CA GLY A 126 -8.04 16.52 5.17
C GLY A 126 -8.36 15.50 4.07
N GLN A 127 -9.38 14.68 4.29
CA GLN A 127 -9.79 13.63 3.34
C GLN A 127 -10.66 14.13 2.17
N LYS A 128 -10.82 15.45 2.01
CA LYS A 128 -11.69 16.07 1.00
C LYS A 128 -11.00 16.26 -0.36
N ILE A 129 -11.68 16.90 -1.32
CA ILE A 129 -11.10 17.26 -2.62
C ILE A 129 -9.90 18.21 -2.43
N GLU A 130 -9.99 19.17 -1.53
CA GLU A 130 -8.92 20.12 -1.24
C GLU A 130 -7.64 19.38 -0.80
N GLY A 131 -7.77 18.42 0.12
CA GLY A 131 -6.66 17.56 0.53
C GLY A 131 -6.14 16.64 -0.58
N THR A 132 -6.88 16.43 -1.67
CA THR A 132 -6.36 15.72 -2.85
C THR A 132 -5.29 16.54 -3.57
N LYS A 133 -5.47 17.87 -3.67
CA LYS A 133 -4.49 18.78 -4.29
C LYS A 133 -3.25 18.94 -3.42
N GLU A 134 -3.43 19.07 -2.11
CA GLU A 134 -2.30 19.13 -1.17
C GLU A 134 -1.47 17.84 -1.21
N ARG A 135 -2.11 16.67 -1.30
CA ARG A 135 -1.40 15.40 -1.48
C ARG A 135 -0.68 15.33 -2.82
N ASP A 136 -1.24 15.89 -3.90
CA ASP A 136 -0.53 15.99 -5.19
C ASP A 136 0.75 16.84 -5.03
N GLN A 137 0.69 17.97 -4.31
CA GLN A 137 1.85 18.84 -4.04
C GLN A 137 2.91 18.16 -3.15
N LEU A 138 2.48 17.40 -2.13
CA LEU A 138 3.39 16.62 -1.29
C LEU A 138 4.17 15.59 -2.12
N GLU A 139 3.52 14.94 -3.08
CA GLU A 139 4.17 13.99 -3.99
C GLU A 139 5.15 14.68 -4.95
N GLU A 140 4.78 15.84 -5.49
CA GLU A 140 5.63 16.63 -6.41
C GLU A 140 6.91 17.13 -5.75
N GLY A 141 6.90 17.33 -4.43
CA GLY A 141 8.07 17.69 -3.65
C GLY A 141 9.08 16.56 -3.42
N ILE A 142 8.76 15.32 -3.85
CA ILE A 142 9.67 14.17 -3.71
C ILE A 142 10.40 13.93 -5.02
N GLU A 143 11.73 14.00 -4.93
CA GLU A 143 12.60 13.61 -6.03
C GLU A 143 12.42 12.11 -6.31
N VAL A 144 12.03 11.80 -7.55
CA VAL A 144 11.90 10.44 -8.05
C VAL A 144 12.64 10.32 -9.36
N ASP A 145 13.27 9.17 -9.56
CA ASP A 145 13.83 8.80 -10.86
C ASP A 145 12.76 8.87 -11.96
N ASN A 146 13.21 8.91 -13.22
CA ASN A 146 12.35 8.97 -14.40
C ASN A 146 11.18 7.97 -14.27
N THR A 147 9.96 8.50 -14.24
CA THR A 147 8.74 7.73 -14.01
C THR A 147 8.10 7.43 -15.35
N LEU A 148 8.04 6.16 -15.73
CA LEU A 148 7.37 5.71 -16.96
C LEU A 148 5.86 5.59 -16.75
N LYS A 149 5.44 5.17 -15.56
CA LYS A 149 4.03 5.00 -15.21
C LYS A 149 3.78 5.34 -13.75
N LYS A 150 2.65 5.96 -13.46
CA LYS A 150 2.18 6.24 -12.09
C LYS A 150 0.85 5.53 -11.83
N ARG A 151 0.70 4.96 -10.63
CA ARG A 151 -0.56 4.41 -10.09
C ARG A 151 -0.79 4.97 -8.70
N ARG A 152 -2.04 5.21 -8.35
CA ARG A 152 -2.40 5.72 -7.02
C ARG A 152 -3.56 4.91 -6.44
N LEU A 153 -3.54 4.76 -5.12
CA LEU A 153 -4.65 4.31 -4.30
C LEU A 153 -4.93 5.42 -3.30
N SER A 154 -6.11 6.01 -3.34
CA SER A 154 -6.50 7.04 -2.40
C SER A 154 -7.62 6.53 -1.51
N ILE A 155 -7.37 6.55 -0.21
CA ILE A 155 -8.36 6.23 0.81
C ILE A 155 -8.94 7.55 1.34
N GLY A 156 -10.26 7.68 1.47
CA GLY A 156 -10.87 8.87 2.06
C GLY A 156 -12.37 9.01 1.81
N ASP A 157 -13.04 9.69 2.74
CA ASP A 157 -14.46 9.94 2.65
C ASP A 157 -14.77 11.12 1.70
N LEU A 158 -14.95 10.80 0.42
CA LEU A 158 -15.37 11.78 -0.58
C LEU A 158 -16.89 12.05 -0.54
N LYS A 159 -17.66 11.52 0.42
CA LYS A 159 -19.14 11.60 0.47
C LYS A 159 -19.73 13.01 0.56
N GLN A 160 -18.94 14.06 0.73
CA GLN A 160 -19.48 15.43 0.79
C GLN A 160 -20.05 15.95 -0.55
N LEU A 161 -20.00 15.20 -1.65
CA LEU A 161 -20.41 15.71 -2.97
C LEU A 161 -21.56 14.98 -3.68
N GLY A 162 -22.25 14.03 -3.02
CA GLY A 162 -23.39 13.33 -3.66
C GLY A 162 -22.99 12.64 -4.98
N GLN A 163 -23.88 12.58 -5.97
CA GLN A 163 -23.62 12.00 -7.32
C GLN A 163 -22.33 12.51 -7.98
N LYS A 164 -21.93 13.77 -7.73
CA LYS A 164 -20.67 14.34 -8.26
C LYS A 164 -19.41 13.64 -7.74
N THR A 165 -19.51 12.94 -6.62
CA THR A 165 -18.41 12.16 -6.04
C THR A 165 -18.02 10.99 -6.93
N ARG A 166 -19.01 10.31 -7.52
CA ARG A 166 -18.77 9.14 -8.38
C ARG A 166 -18.15 9.57 -9.70
N ASP A 167 -18.72 10.59 -10.35
CA ASP A 167 -18.16 11.17 -11.57
C ASP A 167 -16.74 11.71 -11.33
N TYR A 168 -16.47 12.28 -10.15
CA TYR A 168 -15.13 12.72 -9.76
C TYR A 168 -14.15 11.56 -9.58
N MET A 169 -14.57 10.47 -8.92
CA MET A 169 -13.76 9.26 -8.76
C MET A 169 -13.45 8.64 -10.12
N GLU A 170 -14.45 8.45 -10.98
CA GLU A 170 -14.30 7.89 -12.33
C GLU A 170 -13.39 8.78 -13.19
N ALA A 171 -13.60 10.11 -13.18
CA ALA A 171 -12.76 11.05 -13.92
C ALA A 171 -11.29 11.03 -13.46
N ARG A 172 -11.04 10.95 -12.14
CA ARG A 172 -9.67 10.90 -11.59
C ARG A 172 -9.02 9.53 -11.70
N GLU A 173 -9.80 8.46 -11.71
CA GLU A 173 -9.33 7.12 -12.05
C GLU A 173 -8.77 7.12 -13.47
N ILE A 174 -9.50 7.73 -14.42
CA ILE A 174 -9.06 7.86 -15.82
C ILE A 174 -7.86 8.81 -15.95
N GLN A 175 -7.93 10.00 -15.35
CA GLN A 175 -6.93 11.05 -15.58
C GLN A 175 -5.61 10.81 -14.81
N PHE A 176 -5.68 10.32 -13.58
CA PHE A 176 -4.54 10.21 -12.67
C PHE A 176 -4.25 8.77 -12.25
N ASN A 177 -4.94 7.81 -12.85
CA ASN A 177 -4.72 6.39 -12.57
C ASN A 177 -4.88 6.05 -11.09
N THR A 178 -5.85 6.71 -10.45
CA THR A 178 -6.09 6.69 -9.00
C THR A 178 -7.34 5.89 -8.68
N VAL A 179 -7.19 4.79 -7.95
CA VAL A 179 -8.32 4.04 -7.41
C VAL A 179 -8.74 4.65 -6.07
N TYR A 180 -10.02 4.94 -5.88
CA TYR A 180 -10.55 5.53 -4.65
C TYR A 180 -11.29 4.49 -3.80
N TYR A 181 -11.01 4.47 -2.50
CA TYR A 181 -11.82 3.74 -1.52
C TYR A 181 -12.22 4.64 -0.37
N GLN A 182 -13.40 4.38 0.19
CA GLN A 182 -13.99 5.23 1.22
C GLN A 182 -13.57 4.86 2.66
N LYS A 183 -12.73 3.83 2.86
CA LYS A 183 -12.60 3.17 4.17
C LYS A 183 -11.16 3.00 4.65
N GLU A 184 -10.77 1.78 5.02
CA GLU A 184 -9.46 1.45 5.53
C GLU A 184 -8.87 0.35 4.66
N ALA A 185 -7.56 0.39 4.44
CA ALA A 185 -6.87 -0.59 3.63
C ALA A 185 -5.50 -0.92 4.19
N ARG A 186 -5.09 -2.17 4.00
CA ARG A 186 -3.72 -2.63 4.19
C ARG A 186 -3.10 -2.91 2.84
N LEU A 187 -1.83 -2.56 2.69
CA LEU A 187 -1.09 -2.79 1.47
C LEU A 187 0.12 -3.66 1.75
N PHE A 188 0.28 -4.66 0.90
CA PHE A 188 1.39 -5.60 0.94
C PHE A 188 2.05 -5.66 -0.42
N GLY A 189 3.34 -5.34 -0.49
CA GLY A 189 4.16 -5.51 -1.68
C GLY A 189 4.94 -6.82 -1.62
N CYS A 190 5.07 -7.48 -2.76
CA CYS A 190 5.94 -8.64 -2.89
C CYS A 190 6.57 -8.71 -4.26
N ARG A 191 7.81 -9.21 -4.29
CA ARG A 191 8.53 -9.46 -5.52
C ARG A 191 8.10 -10.79 -6.13
N THR A 192 7.87 -10.80 -7.44
CA THR A 192 7.59 -12.01 -8.20
C THR A 192 8.87 -12.80 -8.45
N GLU A 193 8.75 -14.06 -8.90
CA GLU A 193 9.92 -14.85 -9.31
C GLU A 193 10.65 -14.22 -10.51
N ALA A 194 9.96 -13.43 -11.33
CA ALA A 194 10.53 -12.66 -12.42
C ALA A 194 11.21 -11.35 -11.95
N GLY A 195 11.17 -11.03 -10.65
CA GLY A 195 11.78 -9.83 -10.07
C GLY A 195 10.88 -8.59 -10.07
N SER A 196 9.69 -8.64 -10.67
CA SER A 196 8.76 -7.51 -10.69
C SER A 196 8.04 -7.33 -9.34
N TRP A 197 7.65 -6.09 -9.02
CA TRP A 197 6.91 -5.76 -7.81
C TRP A 197 5.40 -5.77 -8.04
N GLU A 198 4.67 -6.49 -7.19
CA GLU A 198 3.21 -6.50 -7.14
C GLU A 198 2.72 -6.06 -5.76
N PHE A 199 1.70 -5.22 -5.73
CA PHE A 199 1.12 -4.69 -4.50
C PHE A 199 -0.33 -5.14 -4.37
N VAL A 200 -0.61 -5.89 -3.31
CA VAL A 200 -1.94 -6.38 -2.96
C VAL A 200 -2.55 -5.47 -1.91
N VAL A 201 -3.80 -5.08 -2.15
CA VAL A 201 -4.56 -4.25 -1.24
C VAL A 201 -5.65 -5.10 -0.59
N GLN A 202 -5.63 -5.18 0.74
CA GLN A 202 -6.69 -5.78 1.55
C GLN A 202 -7.57 -4.66 2.11
N ASN A 203 -8.77 -4.53 1.55
CA ASN A 203 -9.77 -3.59 2.02
C ASN A 203 -10.43 -4.11 3.30
N ILE A 204 -10.62 -3.23 4.27
CA ILE A 204 -11.23 -3.55 5.57
C ILE A 204 -12.51 -2.72 5.72
N SER A 205 -13.62 -3.38 6.02
CA SER A 205 -14.90 -2.73 6.31
C SER A 205 -14.92 -2.15 7.73
N ASN A 206 -15.90 -1.28 8.02
CA ASN A 206 -16.06 -0.62 9.33
C ASN A 206 -16.25 -1.62 10.50
N ASP A 207 -16.78 -2.81 10.22
CA ASP A 207 -16.92 -3.91 11.20
C ASP A 207 -15.71 -4.85 11.23
N GLY A 208 -14.59 -4.46 10.59
CA GLY A 208 -13.32 -5.16 10.63
C GLY A 208 -13.21 -6.38 9.69
N LYS A 209 -14.22 -6.62 8.85
CA LYS A 209 -14.24 -7.72 7.88
C LYS A 209 -13.35 -7.41 6.68
N LEU A 210 -12.72 -8.44 6.14
CA LEU A 210 -12.03 -8.33 4.87
C LEU A 210 -13.06 -8.24 3.74
N LEU A 211 -12.86 -7.27 2.86
CA LEU A 211 -13.49 -7.23 1.56
C LEU A 211 -12.55 -7.91 0.54
N GLU A 212 -13.06 -8.16 -0.66
CA GLU A 212 -12.28 -8.75 -1.75
C GLU A 212 -10.98 -7.95 -1.98
N PRO A 213 -9.80 -8.59 -1.89
CA PRO A 213 -8.53 -7.95 -2.18
C PRO A 213 -8.37 -7.76 -3.69
N PHE A 214 -7.41 -6.94 -4.08
CA PHE A 214 -7.03 -6.78 -5.48
C PHE A 214 -5.54 -6.44 -5.60
N ILE A 215 -5.00 -6.62 -6.80
CA ILE A 215 -3.60 -6.27 -7.11
C ILE A 215 -3.59 -4.92 -7.83
N MET A 216 -2.76 -3.99 -7.35
CA MET A 216 -2.43 -2.78 -8.10
C MET A 216 -1.44 -3.16 -9.22
N LYS A 217 -1.96 -3.61 -10.36
CA LYS A 217 -1.10 -4.08 -11.45
C LYS A 217 -0.47 -2.95 -12.24
N HIS A 218 0.73 -3.24 -12.76
CA HIS A 218 1.42 -2.43 -13.74
C HIS A 218 0.66 -2.33 -15.08
N THR A 219 -0.23 -3.27 -15.43
CA THR A 219 -0.82 -3.38 -16.78
C THR A 219 -2.32 -3.07 -16.90
N ASP A 220 -3.04 -2.84 -15.80
CA ASP A 220 -4.49 -2.71 -15.90
C ASP A 220 -4.90 -1.36 -16.48
N VAL A 221 -5.26 -1.35 -17.77
CA VAL A 221 -6.31 -0.48 -18.28
C VAL A 221 -7.61 -1.17 -17.85
N PHE A 222 -8.34 -0.60 -16.90
CA PHE A 222 -9.64 -1.16 -16.55
C PHE A 222 -10.55 -1.09 -17.79
N PRO A 223 -11.33 -2.14 -18.10
CA PRO A 223 -12.41 -2.01 -19.05
C PRO A 223 -13.37 -0.98 -18.48
N SER A 224 -13.62 0.09 -19.23
CA SER A 224 -14.76 0.97 -18.99
C SER A 224 -15.99 0.08 -18.80
N GLN A 225 -16.59 0.10 -17.62
CA GLN A 225 -17.85 -0.59 -17.43
C GLN A 225 -18.87 0.10 -18.35
N GLN A 226 -19.38 -0.67 -19.31
CA GLN A 226 -20.49 -0.29 -20.19
C GLN A 226 -21.79 -0.13 -19.40
#